data_AF-I1TGE2-F1
#
_entry.id   AF-I1TGE2-F1
#
_cell.length_a   1.000
_cell.length_b   1.000
_cell.length_c   1.000
_cell.angle_alpha   90.00
_cell.angle_beta   90.00
_cell.angle_gamma   90.00
#
_symmetry.space_group_name_H-M   'P 1'
#
loop_
_entity.id
_entity.type
_entity.pdbx_description
1 polymer ?
#
loop_
_entity_poly.entity_id
_entity_poly.type
_entity_poly.pdbx_seq_one_letter_code
_entity_poly.pdbx_strand_id
1 'polypeptide(L)'
;GRIMNVIGEPIDERGPVGAAKSNPIHAEAPLFTDQSTEAEILVTGIKVIDLLAPYAKGGKIGLFGGAGVGKTVLIQELINNIAKGHGGVSVFAGVGERTREGNDLYHEFLDAGVIAKDADGNPTPEGSKVALVFGQMNEPPGARARVALSGLTMAEYFRDEEGQDVLFFVDNIFRFTQAGSEVSALLGRIPSAVGYQPTLATDMGQLQERITSTTKGSITSVQAIYVPADDLTDPAPATSFAHLDATTTLNRAISELGIYPAVDPLVSVSRVLTPAVVGQEHYDTARRVQETLQ
;
A
#
# COMPACT_ATOMS: atom_id res chain seq x y z
N GLY A 1 -15.89 -1.45 -6.00
CA GLY A 1 -15.64 -0.08 -6.49
C GLY A 1 -16.51 0.96 -5.81
N ARG A 2 -16.65 0.90 -4.48
CA ARG A 2 -17.33 1.92 -3.68
C ARG A 2 -16.30 2.75 -2.93
N ILE A 3 -16.67 3.98 -2.58
CA ILE A 3 -15.85 4.85 -1.74
C ILE A 3 -16.46 4.94 -0.35
N MET A 4 -15.67 4.59 0.68
CA MET A 4 -16.07 4.66 2.08
C MET A 4 -15.20 5.64 2.88
N ASN A 5 -15.76 6.22 3.93
CA ASN A 5 -15.01 6.98 4.93
C ASN A 5 -14.48 6.07 6.06
N VAL A 6 -13.80 6.67 7.04
CA VAL A 6 -13.21 5.96 8.19
C VAL A 6 -14.20 5.16 9.05
N ILE A 7 -15.49 5.51 9.05
CA ILE A 7 -16.52 4.80 9.83
C ILE A 7 -17.33 3.81 8.97
N GLY A 8 -16.96 3.63 7.70
CA GLY A 8 -17.60 2.70 6.77
C GLY A 8 -18.84 3.24 6.07
N GLU A 9 -19.14 4.54 6.17
CA GLU A 9 -20.23 5.16 5.41
C GLU A 9 -19.79 5.43 3.96
N PRO A 10 -20.66 5.18 2.97
CA PRO A 10 -20.36 5.50 1.58
C PRO A 10 -20.37 7.02 1.35
N ILE A 11 -19.35 7.51 0.66
CA ILE A 11 -19.19 8.94 0.30
C ILE A 11 -19.18 9.18 -1.21
N ASP A 12 -19.62 8.18 -1.99
CA ASP A 12 -19.71 8.26 -3.45
C ASP A 12 -21.10 8.64 -3.97
N GLU A 13 -22.05 8.99 -3.08
CA GLU A 13 -23.44 9.34 -3.41
C GLU A 13 -24.23 8.24 -4.14
N ARG A 14 -23.76 6.97 -4.08
CA ARG A 14 -24.37 5.84 -4.80
C ARG A 14 -25.30 4.99 -3.93
N GLY A 15 -25.93 5.62 -2.95
CA GLY A 15 -26.76 4.97 -1.95
C GLY A 15 -25.97 4.07 -0.98
N PRO A 16 -26.65 3.24 -0.18
CA PRO A 16 -26.02 2.35 0.79
C PRO A 16 -25.09 1.30 0.15
N VAL A 17 -24.12 0.78 0.92
CA VAL A 17 -23.21 -0.30 0.46
C VAL A 17 -23.93 -1.66 0.40
N GLY A 18 -24.98 -1.87 1.19
CA GLY A 18 -25.70 -3.15 1.25
C GLY A 18 -24.91 -4.26 1.95
N ALA A 19 -24.08 -3.92 2.93
CA ALA A 19 -23.23 -4.88 3.63
C ALA A 19 -24.04 -5.89 4.47
N ALA A 20 -23.74 -7.18 4.31
CA ALA A 20 -24.32 -8.25 5.15
C ALA A 20 -23.58 -8.41 6.50
N LYS A 21 -22.34 -7.90 6.58
CA LYS A 21 -21.45 -8.04 7.74
C LYS A 21 -20.71 -6.73 8.00
N SER A 22 -20.40 -6.48 9.27
CA SER A 22 -19.53 -5.39 9.73
C SER A 22 -18.46 -5.96 10.67
N ASN A 23 -17.21 -5.54 10.50
CA ASN A 23 -16.08 -5.98 11.32
C ASN A 23 -15.45 -4.79 12.07
N PRO A 24 -14.94 -4.98 13.30
CA PRO A 24 -14.24 -3.93 14.03
C PRO A 24 -12.88 -3.62 13.39
N ILE A 25 -12.50 -2.33 13.36
CA ILE A 25 -11.20 -1.92 12.79
C ILE A 25 -10.00 -2.26 13.69
N HIS A 26 -10.27 -2.52 14.96
CA HIS A 26 -9.29 -2.94 15.95
C HIS A 26 -9.35 -4.46 16.08
N ALA A 27 -8.33 -5.11 15.53
CA ALA A 27 -8.10 -6.54 15.61
C ALA A 27 -6.64 -6.78 15.98
N GLU A 28 -6.37 -7.94 16.58
CA GLU A 28 -5.01 -8.41 16.86
C GLU A 28 -4.35 -8.91 15.56
N ALA A 29 -3.01 -8.87 15.52
CA ALA A 29 -2.27 -9.48 14.42
C ALA A 29 -2.45 -11.02 14.41
N PRO A 30 -2.35 -11.67 13.24
CA PRO A 30 -2.38 -13.12 13.15
C PRO A 30 -1.35 -13.77 14.08
N LEU A 31 -1.73 -14.88 14.72
CA LEU A 31 -0.83 -15.62 15.60
C LEU A 31 0.34 -16.20 14.81
N PHE A 32 1.45 -16.45 15.49
CA PHE A 32 2.64 -17.07 14.88
C PHE A 32 2.32 -18.40 14.18
N THR A 33 1.39 -19.19 14.71
CA THR A 33 0.96 -20.47 14.12
C THR A 33 0.19 -20.32 12.81
N ASP A 34 -0.37 -19.13 12.56
CA ASP A 34 -1.22 -18.86 11.41
C ASP A 34 -0.44 -18.19 10.27
N GLN A 35 0.81 -17.78 10.51
CA GLN A 35 1.67 -17.16 9.50
C GLN A 35 2.22 -18.20 8.53
N SER A 36 2.17 -17.87 7.24
CA SER A 36 2.81 -18.70 6.21
C SER A 36 4.33 -18.57 6.27
N THR A 37 5.04 -19.69 6.09
CA THR A 37 6.51 -19.74 6.00
C THR A 37 7.01 -19.75 4.55
N GLU A 38 6.10 -19.76 3.57
CA GLU A 38 6.46 -19.88 2.15
C GLU A 38 6.84 -18.51 1.58
N ALA A 39 8.06 -18.44 1.04
CA ALA A 39 8.55 -17.26 0.33
C ALA A 39 8.22 -17.38 -1.16
N GLU A 40 7.02 -16.94 -1.55
CA GLU A 40 6.59 -16.88 -2.95
C GLU A 40 6.80 -15.49 -3.54
N ILE A 41 7.13 -15.43 -4.83
CA ILE A 41 7.26 -14.18 -5.58
C ILE A 41 5.90 -13.79 -6.14
N LEU A 42 5.54 -12.52 -5.96
CA LEU A 42 4.42 -11.88 -6.63
C LEU A 42 4.89 -11.29 -7.96
N VAL A 43 4.51 -11.92 -9.08
CA VAL A 43 4.85 -11.45 -10.42
C VAL A 43 3.98 -10.25 -10.78
N THR A 44 4.61 -9.09 -10.97
CA THR A 44 3.92 -7.81 -11.20
C THR A 44 3.70 -7.50 -12.68
N GLY A 45 4.47 -8.12 -13.57
CA GLY A 45 4.51 -7.81 -15.01
C GLY A 45 5.35 -6.57 -15.34
N ILE A 46 5.98 -5.96 -14.33
CA ILE A 46 6.78 -4.73 -14.48
C ILE A 46 8.26 -5.12 -14.44
N LYS A 47 8.92 -5.08 -15.61
CA LYS A 47 10.29 -5.59 -15.81
C LYS A 47 11.29 -5.17 -14.73
N VAL A 48 11.33 -3.88 -14.39
CA VAL A 48 12.31 -3.36 -13.41
C VAL A 48 12.02 -3.87 -11.99
N ILE A 49 10.74 -4.02 -11.63
CA ILE A 49 10.33 -4.56 -10.33
C ILE A 49 10.62 -6.06 -10.31
N ASP A 50 10.10 -6.82 -11.27
CA ASP A 50 10.24 -8.27 -11.31
C ASP A 50 11.70 -8.71 -11.38
N LEU A 51 12.58 -7.95 -12.06
CA LEU A 51 14.00 -8.28 -12.16
C LEU A 51 14.81 -7.80 -10.94
N LEU A 52 14.72 -6.52 -10.57
CA LEU A 52 15.68 -5.89 -9.64
C LEU A 52 15.15 -5.73 -8.22
N ALA A 53 13.84 -5.61 -8.03
CA ALA A 53 13.22 -5.47 -6.71
C ALA A 53 11.94 -6.33 -6.62
N PRO A 54 12.05 -7.67 -6.81
CA PRO A 54 10.90 -8.55 -6.89
C PRO A 54 10.07 -8.49 -5.60
N TYR A 55 8.75 -8.53 -5.73
CA TYR A 55 7.85 -8.46 -4.59
C TYR A 55 7.58 -9.85 -4.05
N ALA A 56 7.51 -9.97 -2.72
CA ALA A 56 7.09 -11.19 -2.05
C ALA A 56 5.56 -11.19 -1.88
N LYS A 57 4.93 -12.34 -2.08
CA LYS A 57 3.52 -12.53 -1.76
C LYS A 57 3.29 -12.40 -0.25
N GLY A 58 2.38 -11.51 0.14
CA GLY A 58 2.20 -11.12 1.55
C GLY A 58 3.23 -10.14 2.08
N GLY A 59 4.15 -9.69 1.23
CA GLY A 59 5.20 -8.77 1.61
C GLY A 59 4.68 -7.34 1.77
N LYS A 60 5.50 -6.53 2.44
CA LYS A 60 5.29 -5.09 2.61
C LYS A 60 6.25 -4.32 1.72
N ILE A 61 5.73 -3.58 0.76
CA ILE A 61 6.50 -2.82 -0.22
C ILE A 61 6.41 -1.34 0.12
N GLY A 62 7.56 -0.68 0.27
CA GLY A 62 7.64 0.77 0.36
C GLY A 62 7.86 1.40 -1.01
N LEU A 63 6.95 2.28 -1.43
CA LEU A 63 7.08 3.09 -2.63
C LEU A 63 7.56 4.50 -2.26
N PHE A 64 8.82 4.79 -2.58
CA PHE A 64 9.45 6.08 -2.32
C PHE A 64 9.43 6.94 -3.57
N GLY A 65 9.32 8.25 -3.40
CA GLY A 65 9.42 9.18 -4.52
C GLY A 65 8.75 10.52 -4.26
N GLY A 66 9.28 11.57 -4.88
CA GLY A 66 8.72 12.92 -4.83
C GLY A 66 7.38 13.05 -5.55
N ALA A 67 6.82 14.26 -5.58
CA ALA A 67 5.67 14.56 -6.43
C ALA A 67 6.07 14.50 -7.91
N GLY A 68 5.18 13.98 -8.76
CA GLY A 68 5.32 13.98 -10.22
C GLY A 68 6.16 12.85 -10.84
N VAL A 69 6.74 11.94 -10.04
CA VAL A 69 7.59 10.84 -10.55
C VAL A 69 6.81 9.59 -11.00
N GLY A 70 5.48 9.64 -11.02
CA GLY A 70 4.63 8.55 -11.52
C GLY A 70 4.17 7.51 -10.48
N LYS A 71 4.14 7.83 -9.17
CA LYS A 71 3.67 6.92 -8.11
C LYS A 71 2.26 6.36 -8.37
N THR A 72 1.30 7.24 -8.64
CA THR A 72 -0.10 6.90 -8.88
C THR A 72 -0.25 5.99 -10.11
N VAL A 73 0.46 6.30 -11.19
CA VAL A 73 0.48 5.50 -12.42
C VAL A 73 1.05 4.10 -12.16
N LEU A 74 2.12 4.00 -11.37
CA LEU A 74 2.68 2.72 -10.99
C LEU A 74 1.69 1.89 -10.15
N ILE A 75 1.00 2.52 -9.19
CA ILE A 75 -0.04 1.87 -8.38
C ILE A 75 -1.18 1.36 -9.26
N GLN A 76 -1.66 2.17 -10.20
CA GLN A 76 -2.69 1.76 -11.16
C GLN A 76 -2.27 0.54 -11.98
N GLU A 77 -1.03 0.55 -12.48
CA GLU A 77 -0.52 -0.55 -13.29
C GLU A 77 -0.35 -1.84 -12.46
N LEU A 78 0.08 -1.72 -11.20
CA LEU A 78 0.14 -2.86 -10.27
C LEU A 78 -1.25 -3.45 -10.02
N ILE A 79 -2.26 -2.61 -9.78
CA ILE A 79 -3.67 -3.06 -9.63
C ILE A 79 -4.12 -3.75 -10.91
N ASN A 80 -3.90 -3.13 -12.07
CA ASN A 80 -4.32 -3.66 -13.36
C ASN A 80 -3.72 -5.04 -13.65
N ASN A 81 -2.40 -5.19 -13.49
CA ASN A 81 -1.69 -6.42 -13.85
C ASN A 81 -2.03 -7.58 -12.93
N ILE A 82 -2.12 -7.31 -11.63
CA ILE A 82 -2.44 -8.36 -10.66
C ILE A 82 -3.92 -8.74 -10.74
N ALA A 83 -4.81 -7.77 -10.96
CA ALA A 83 -6.23 -8.06 -11.12
C ALA A 83 -6.56 -8.77 -12.44
N LYS A 84 -5.67 -8.70 -13.46
CA LYS A 84 -5.75 -9.51 -14.69
C LYS A 84 -5.11 -10.90 -14.52
N GLY A 85 -3.99 -11.00 -13.80
CA GLY A 85 -3.18 -12.22 -13.70
C GLY A 85 -3.53 -13.16 -12.55
N HIS A 86 -3.99 -12.65 -11.41
CA HIS A 86 -4.11 -13.41 -10.16
C HIS A 86 -5.54 -13.51 -9.61
N GLY A 87 -6.53 -12.89 -10.27
CA GLY A 87 -7.94 -12.94 -9.82
C GLY A 87 -8.20 -12.26 -8.46
N GLY A 88 -7.19 -11.65 -7.85
CA GLY A 88 -7.26 -11.01 -6.55
C GLY A 88 -7.97 -9.66 -6.56
N VAL A 89 -8.42 -9.24 -5.38
CA VAL A 89 -9.06 -7.94 -5.15
C VAL A 89 -8.05 -6.94 -4.60
N SER A 90 -8.31 -5.66 -4.82
CA SER A 90 -7.48 -4.57 -4.30
C SER A 90 -8.27 -3.71 -3.31
N VAL A 91 -7.59 -3.24 -2.27
CA VAL A 91 -8.13 -2.24 -1.34
C VAL A 91 -7.17 -1.05 -1.32
N PHE A 92 -7.70 0.15 -1.51
CA PHE A 92 -6.92 1.39 -1.47
C PHE A 92 -7.34 2.21 -0.26
N ALA A 93 -6.40 2.47 0.65
CA ALA A 93 -6.56 3.37 1.79
C ALA A 93 -5.85 4.70 1.51
N GLY A 94 -6.63 5.73 1.21
CA GLY A 94 -6.15 7.11 1.08
C GLY A 94 -6.08 7.79 2.45
N VAL A 95 -4.92 7.71 3.09
CA VAL A 95 -4.61 8.26 4.42
C VAL A 95 -4.07 9.68 4.28
N GLY A 96 -4.87 10.68 4.65
CA GLY A 96 -4.48 12.08 4.62
C GLY A 96 -4.13 12.55 3.21
N GLU A 97 -4.83 12.04 2.19
CA GLU A 97 -4.67 12.44 0.80
C GLU A 97 -5.45 13.71 0.49
N ARG A 98 -5.02 14.42 -0.57
CA ARG A 98 -5.78 15.58 -1.06
C ARG A 98 -7.06 15.10 -1.73
N THR A 99 -8.17 15.77 -1.46
CA THR A 99 -9.48 15.49 -2.10
C THR A 99 -9.38 15.47 -3.62
N ARG A 100 -8.60 16.39 -4.21
CA ARG A 100 -8.35 16.41 -5.66
C ARG A 100 -7.66 15.14 -6.14
N GLU A 101 -6.60 14.70 -5.47
CA GLU A 101 -5.83 13.50 -5.86
C GLU A 101 -6.68 12.23 -5.72
N GLY A 102 -7.52 12.13 -4.69
CA GLY A 102 -8.49 11.05 -4.55
C GLY A 102 -9.57 11.04 -5.64
N ASN A 103 -10.06 12.22 -6.04
CA ASN A 103 -11.01 12.35 -7.15
C ASN A 103 -10.38 11.96 -8.49
N ASP A 104 -9.18 12.46 -8.77
CA ASP A 104 -8.43 12.14 -10.00
C ASP A 104 -8.19 10.62 -10.07
N LEU A 105 -7.73 10.00 -8.97
CA LEU A 105 -7.53 8.55 -8.88
C LEU A 105 -8.83 7.76 -9.15
N TYR A 106 -9.97 8.23 -8.62
CA TYR A 106 -11.26 7.58 -8.84
C TYR A 106 -11.65 7.56 -10.33
N HIS A 107 -11.49 8.70 -11.01
CA HIS A 107 -11.76 8.80 -12.44
C HIS A 107 -10.74 8.02 -13.28
N GLU A 108 -9.46 8.03 -12.90
CA GLU A 108 -8.44 7.22 -13.55
C GLU A 108 -8.74 5.71 -13.42
N PHE A 109 -9.19 5.24 -12.25
CA PHE A 109 -9.63 3.85 -12.08
C PHE A 109 -10.88 3.49 -12.89
N LEU A 110 -11.77 4.46 -13.10
CA LEU A 110 -12.92 4.30 -13.96
C LEU A 110 -12.52 4.19 -15.44
N ASP A 111 -11.58 4.99 -15.88
CA ASP A 111 -11.13 5.01 -17.27
C ASP A 111 -10.21 3.83 -17.60
N ALA A 112 -9.41 3.38 -16.63
CA ALA A 112 -8.62 2.15 -16.72
C ALA A 112 -9.46 0.86 -16.60
N GLY A 113 -10.75 0.95 -16.28
CA GLY A 113 -11.64 -0.21 -16.09
C GLY A 113 -11.34 -1.04 -14.84
N VAL A 114 -10.62 -0.47 -13.88
CA VAL A 114 -10.40 -1.06 -12.54
C VAL A 114 -11.70 -1.01 -11.73
N ILE A 115 -12.43 0.10 -11.86
CA ILE A 115 -13.82 0.23 -11.44
C ILE A 115 -14.67 0.02 -12.68
N ALA A 116 -15.53 -1.00 -12.65
CA ALA A 116 -16.41 -1.32 -13.76
C ALA A 116 -17.44 -0.21 -13.99
N LYS A 117 -17.96 -0.12 -15.21
CA LYS A 117 -19.03 0.80 -15.62
C LYS A 117 -20.20 0.00 -16.21
N ASP A 118 -21.43 0.48 -16.02
CA ASP A 118 -22.62 -0.05 -16.69
C ASP A 118 -22.70 0.42 -18.15
N ALA A 119 -23.76 -0.01 -18.85
CA ALA A 119 -24.02 0.35 -20.23
C ALA A 119 -24.19 1.87 -20.45
N ASP A 120 -24.57 2.61 -19.40
CA ASP A 120 -24.75 4.07 -19.41
C ASP A 120 -23.46 4.81 -19.01
N GLY A 121 -22.38 4.08 -18.75
CA GLY A 121 -21.07 4.62 -18.37
C GLY A 121 -20.95 5.01 -16.89
N ASN A 122 -21.97 4.71 -16.06
CA ASN A 122 -21.90 4.95 -14.63
C ASN A 122 -21.10 3.84 -13.95
N PRO A 123 -20.34 4.13 -12.87
CA PRO A 123 -19.58 3.12 -12.14
C PRO A 123 -20.48 1.93 -11.71
N THR A 124 -19.99 0.71 -11.49
CA THR A 124 -20.80 -0.39 -10.94
C THR A 124 -20.01 -1.19 -9.90
N PRO A 125 -20.63 -1.61 -8.78
CA PRO A 125 -19.96 -2.50 -7.83
C PRO A 125 -19.61 -3.84 -8.48
N GLU A 126 -20.52 -4.39 -9.27
CA GLU A 126 -20.36 -5.64 -10.02
C GLU A 126 -19.25 -5.48 -11.08
N GLY A 127 -18.27 -6.37 -11.04
CA GLY A 127 -17.10 -6.35 -11.93
C GLY A 127 -15.97 -5.41 -11.50
N SER A 128 -16.18 -4.54 -10.52
CA SER A 128 -15.12 -3.70 -9.97
C SER A 128 -14.14 -4.52 -9.12
N LYS A 129 -12.84 -4.23 -9.27
CA LYS A 129 -11.77 -4.99 -8.60
C LYS A 129 -11.11 -4.27 -7.42
N VAL A 130 -11.56 -3.04 -7.12
CA VAL A 130 -11.02 -2.22 -6.04
C VAL A 130 -12.10 -1.74 -5.06
N ALA A 131 -11.78 -1.72 -3.77
CA ALA A 131 -12.51 -0.97 -2.75
C ALA A 131 -11.68 0.25 -2.31
N LEU A 132 -12.33 1.40 -2.17
CA LEU A 132 -11.67 2.66 -1.82
C LEU A 132 -12.11 3.11 -0.42
N VAL A 133 -11.14 3.44 0.43
CA VAL A 133 -11.38 4.03 1.74
C VAL A 133 -10.57 5.32 1.85
N PHE A 134 -11.23 6.46 2.05
CA PHE A 134 -10.57 7.75 2.16
C PHE A 134 -10.75 8.36 3.55
N GLY A 135 -9.67 8.96 4.03
CA GLY A 135 -9.63 9.83 5.20
C GLY A 135 -8.81 11.04 4.81
N GLN A 136 -9.47 12.07 4.28
CA GLN A 136 -8.81 13.15 3.54
C GLN A 136 -8.06 14.13 4.46
N MET A 137 -7.22 14.99 3.89
CA MET A 137 -6.46 16.00 4.67
C MET A 137 -7.33 16.98 5.46
N ASN A 138 -8.55 17.26 4.99
CA ASN A 138 -9.52 18.14 5.67
C ASN A 138 -10.21 17.46 6.87
N GLU A 139 -10.03 16.15 7.05
CA GLU A 139 -10.59 15.42 8.18
C GLU A 139 -9.74 15.56 9.44
N PRO A 140 -10.36 15.46 10.64
CA PRO A 140 -9.64 15.55 11.90
C PRO A 140 -8.58 14.44 12.02
N PRO A 141 -7.51 14.67 12.79
CA PRO A 141 -6.42 13.70 12.92
C PRO A 141 -6.87 12.33 13.45
N GLY A 142 -7.95 12.28 14.24
CA GLY A 142 -8.55 11.01 14.67
C GLY A 142 -9.02 10.13 13.51
N ALA A 143 -9.62 10.72 12.47
CA ALA A 143 -10.06 10.00 11.28
C ALA A 143 -8.87 9.51 10.44
N ARG A 144 -7.91 10.40 10.18
CA ARG A 144 -6.67 10.06 9.45
C ARG A 144 -5.85 8.96 10.15
N ALA A 145 -5.82 8.96 11.48
CA ALA A 145 -5.14 7.93 12.27
C ALA A 145 -5.86 6.57 12.30
N ARG A 146 -7.04 6.44 11.67
CA ARG A 146 -7.86 5.20 11.70
C ARG A 146 -8.27 4.70 10.31
N VAL A 147 -8.22 5.53 9.29
CA VAL A 147 -8.61 5.14 7.93
C VAL A 147 -7.75 3.98 7.38
N ALA A 148 -6.45 3.94 7.68
CA ALA A 148 -5.59 2.82 7.30
C ALA A 148 -6.09 1.48 7.89
N LEU A 149 -6.53 1.47 9.15
CA LEU A 149 -7.10 0.29 9.80
C LEU A 149 -8.44 -0.12 9.17
N SER A 150 -9.23 0.86 8.72
CA SER A 150 -10.51 0.62 8.06
C SER A 150 -10.30 -0.09 6.71
N GLY A 151 -9.36 0.40 5.90
CA GLY A 151 -8.95 -0.29 4.67
C GLY A 151 -8.36 -1.67 4.94
N LEU A 152 -7.49 -1.80 5.94
CA LEU A 152 -6.92 -3.08 6.32
C LEU A 152 -7.97 -4.10 6.73
N THR A 153 -9.01 -3.69 7.47
CA THR A 153 -10.08 -4.59 7.91
C THR A 153 -10.88 -5.14 6.73
N MET A 154 -11.04 -4.36 5.65
CA MET A 154 -11.62 -4.86 4.40
C MET A 154 -10.69 -5.85 3.70
N ALA A 155 -9.39 -5.57 3.67
CA ALA A 155 -8.41 -6.49 3.11
C ALA A 155 -8.35 -7.82 3.90
N GLU A 156 -8.45 -7.77 5.22
CA GLU A 156 -8.49 -8.94 6.09
C GLU A 156 -9.74 -9.80 5.86
N TYR A 157 -10.90 -9.19 5.59
CA TYR A 157 -12.09 -9.97 5.20
C TYR A 157 -11.82 -10.82 3.96
N PHE A 158 -11.25 -10.22 2.91
CA PHE A 158 -10.92 -10.95 1.69
C PHE A 158 -9.83 -12.01 1.91
N ARG A 159 -8.86 -11.76 2.80
CA ARG A 159 -7.85 -12.76 3.18
C ARG A 159 -8.44 -13.93 3.97
N ASP A 160 -9.20 -13.62 5.03
CA ASP A 160 -9.52 -14.59 6.08
C ASP A 160 -10.85 -15.31 5.88
N GLU A 161 -11.81 -14.69 5.19
CA GLU A 161 -13.13 -15.25 4.91
C GLU A 161 -13.26 -15.73 3.47
N GLU A 162 -12.79 -14.94 2.49
CA GLU A 162 -12.83 -15.31 1.07
C GLU A 162 -11.60 -16.12 0.63
N GLY A 163 -10.53 -16.16 1.44
CA GLY A 163 -9.32 -16.93 1.13
C GLY A 163 -8.54 -16.42 -0.08
N GLN A 164 -8.58 -15.10 -0.30
CA GLN A 164 -8.01 -14.47 -1.50
C GLN A 164 -6.65 -13.84 -1.26
N ASP A 165 -5.91 -13.66 -2.35
CA ASP A 165 -4.73 -12.81 -2.39
C ASP A 165 -5.15 -11.37 -2.66
N VAL A 166 -4.82 -10.49 -1.71
CA VAL A 166 -5.29 -9.10 -1.67
C VAL A 166 -4.11 -8.17 -1.87
N LEU A 167 -4.29 -7.16 -2.72
CA LEU A 167 -3.40 -6.01 -2.74
C LEU A 167 -3.94 -4.89 -1.88
N PHE A 168 -3.13 -4.46 -0.92
CA PHE A 168 -3.48 -3.37 -0.03
C PHE A 168 -2.59 -2.14 -0.29
N PHE A 169 -3.19 -1.07 -0.78
CA PHE A 169 -2.49 0.18 -1.04
C PHE A 169 -2.71 1.15 0.10
N VAL A 170 -1.62 1.73 0.61
CA VAL A 170 -1.68 2.78 1.64
C VAL A 170 -0.97 4.02 1.12
N ASP A 171 -1.73 5.03 0.73
CA ASP A 171 -1.21 6.33 0.34
C ASP A 171 -1.79 7.39 1.29
N ASN A 172 -1.08 7.95 2.26
CA ASN A 172 0.33 7.76 2.57
C ASN A 172 0.55 7.25 3.99
N ILE A 173 1.39 6.23 4.17
CA ILE A 173 1.64 5.65 5.50
C ILE A 173 2.28 6.67 6.46
N PHE A 174 3.05 7.64 5.95
CA PHE A 174 3.57 8.73 6.77
C PHE A 174 2.44 9.58 7.40
N ARG A 175 1.33 9.78 6.69
CA ARG A 175 0.18 10.56 7.20
C ARG A 175 -0.55 9.86 8.32
N PHE A 176 -0.50 8.52 8.38
CA PHE A 176 -0.97 7.76 9.54
C PHE A 176 -0.14 8.12 10.78
N THR A 177 1.19 8.10 10.66
CA THR A 177 2.10 8.50 11.74
C THR A 177 1.90 9.96 12.16
N GLN A 178 1.83 10.87 11.20
CA GLN A 178 1.61 12.30 11.46
C GLN A 178 0.31 12.54 12.22
N ALA A 179 -0.79 11.92 11.79
CA ALA A 179 -2.07 12.01 12.48
C ALA A 179 -1.98 11.43 13.91
N GLY A 180 -1.24 10.34 14.10
CA GLY A 180 -0.95 9.77 15.42
C GLY A 180 -0.21 10.74 16.35
N SER A 181 0.77 11.47 15.83
CA SER A 181 1.48 12.52 16.58
C SER A 181 0.56 13.66 17.00
N GLU A 182 -0.30 14.13 16.10
CA GLU A 182 -1.29 15.18 16.39
C GLU A 182 -2.27 14.73 17.49
N VAL A 183 -2.81 13.51 17.41
CA VAL A 183 -3.70 12.95 18.46
C VAL A 183 -2.95 12.80 19.79
N SER A 184 -1.71 12.32 19.76
CA SER A 184 -0.89 12.14 20.97
C SER A 184 -0.65 13.46 21.71
N ALA A 185 -0.38 14.54 20.96
CA ALA A 185 -0.21 15.87 21.54
C ALA A 185 -1.51 16.36 22.21
N LEU A 186 -2.67 16.16 21.56
CA LEU A 186 -3.98 16.52 22.13
C LEU A 186 -4.34 15.71 23.38
N LEU A 187 -3.85 14.47 23.49
CA LEU A 187 -4.01 13.63 24.68
C LEU A 187 -3.06 14.00 25.82
N GLY A 188 -2.21 15.02 25.65
CA GLY A 188 -1.28 15.48 26.68
C GLY A 188 -0.10 14.52 26.95
N ARG A 189 0.21 13.62 25.99
CA ARG A 189 1.38 12.74 26.10
C ARG A 189 2.66 13.53 25.86
N ILE A 190 3.71 13.21 26.60
CA ILE A 190 5.03 13.81 26.39
C ILE A 190 5.55 13.38 25.01
N PRO A 191 5.95 14.32 24.13
CA PRO A 191 6.50 13.98 22.82
C PRO A 191 7.86 13.29 22.95
N SER A 192 8.16 12.42 22.00
CA SER A 192 9.44 11.71 21.88
C SER A 192 10.37 12.43 20.87
N ALA A 193 11.36 11.73 20.34
CA ALA A 193 12.30 12.24 19.35
C ALA A 193 11.58 12.94 18.19
N VAL A 194 12.09 14.11 17.80
CA VAL A 194 11.59 14.93 16.67
C VAL A 194 10.10 15.33 16.79
N GLY A 195 9.49 15.16 17.97
CA GLY A 195 8.09 15.54 18.22
C GLY A 195 7.06 14.45 17.95
N TYR A 196 7.48 13.22 17.61
CA TYR A 196 6.57 12.09 17.39
C TYR A 196 5.97 11.57 18.70
N GLN A 197 4.88 10.81 18.59
CA GLN A 197 4.26 10.15 19.73
C GLN A 197 5.21 9.10 20.35
N PRO A 198 5.20 8.92 21.69
CA PRO A 198 6.03 7.90 22.35
C PRO A 198 5.60 6.47 21.96
N THR A 199 4.39 6.29 21.42
CA THR A 199 3.84 5.01 20.97
C THR A 199 4.11 4.71 19.49
N LEU A 200 4.95 5.49 18.80
CA LEU A 200 5.14 5.40 17.34
C LEU A 200 5.40 3.97 16.85
N ALA A 201 6.35 3.28 17.48
CA ALA A 201 6.71 1.92 17.11
C ALA A 201 5.57 0.92 17.33
N THR A 202 4.83 1.06 18.43
CA THR A 202 3.70 0.18 18.75
C THR A 202 2.52 0.43 17.82
N ASP A 203 2.18 1.69 17.56
CA ASP A 203 1.06 2.06 16.68
C ASP A 203 1.34 1.60 15.23
N MET A 204 2.58 1.76 14.77
CA MET A 204 3.01 1.24 13.46
C MET A 204 2.98 -0.29 13.44
N GLY A 205 3.55 -0.95 14.45
CA GLY A 205 3.57 -2.41 14.54
C GLY A 205 2.17 -3.03 14.54
N GLN A 206 1.21 -2.45 15.26
CA GLN A 206 -0.17 -2.94 15.27
C GLN A 206 -0.83 -2.93 13.89
N LEU A 207 -0.51 -1.94 13.05
CA LEU A 207 -0.99 -1.87 11.67
C LEU A 207 -0.20 -2.84 10.78
N GLN A 208 1.14 -2.80 10.85
CA GLN A 208 2.01 -3.54 9.94
C GLN A 208 1.95 -5.05 10.17
N GLU A 209 1.88 -5.54 11.41
CA GLU A 209 1.90 -6.99 11.68
C GLU A 209 0.62 -7.71 11.27
N ARG A 210 -0.48 -6.97 11.11
CA ARG A 210 -1.73 -7.49 10.52
C ARG A 210 -1.63 -7.67 9.00
N ILE A 211 -0.76 -6.92 8.33
CA ILE A 211 -0.48 -7.06 6.91
C ILE A 211 0.52 -8.21 6.74
N THR A 212 0.02 -9.40 6.47
CA THR A 212 0.86 -10.59 6.30
C THR A 212 0.11 -11.69 5.53
N SER A 213 0.86 -12.69 5.08
CA SER A 213 0.32 -13.96 4.59
C SER A 213 -0.07 -14.87 5.74
N THR A 214 -1.28 -15.41 5.68
CA THR A 214 -1.74 -16.47 6.57
C THR A 214 -1.89 -17.78 5.79
N THR A 215 -2.25 -18.86 6.48
CA THR A 215 -2.61 -20.14 5.84
C THR A 215 -3.87 -20.08 4.97
N LYS A 216 -4.66 -19.00 5.06
CA LYS A 216 -5.93 -18.84 4.32
C LYS A 216 -5.80 -18.00 3.06
N GLY A 217 -4.89 -17.04 3.05
CA GLY A 217 -4.71 -16.09 1.95
C GLY A 217 -3.57 -15.12 2.27
N SER A 218 -3.36 -14.14 1.40
CA SER A 218 -2.29 -13.16 1.57
C SER A 218 -2.75 -11.72 1.44
N ILE A 219 -2.11 -10.81 2.19
CA ILE A 219 -2.22 -9.37 1.95
C ILE A 219 -0.83 -8.87 1.57
N THR A 220 -0.64 -8.56 0.30
CA THR A 220 0.56 -7.87 -0.18
C THR A 220 0.30 -6.38 -0.16
N SER A 221 1.10 -5.61 0.58
CA SER A 221 0.86 -4.17 0.69
C SER A 221 1.86 -3.33 -0.10
N VAL A 222 1.37 -2.28 -0.75
CA VAL A 222 2.19 -1.26 -1.41
C VAL A 222 1.89 0.08 -0.74
N GLN A 223 2.89 0.60 -0.03
CA GLN A 223 2.74 1.73 0.87
C GLN A 223 3.56 2.89 0.34
N ALA A 224 2.89 3.97 -0.06
CA ALA A 224 3.60 5.18 -0.42
C ALA A 224 4.19 5.81 0.85
N ILE A 225 5.49 6.09 0.83
CA ILE A 225 6.21 6.67 1.97
C ILE A 225 6.72 8.05 1.58
N TYR A 226 6.23 9.06 2.29
CA TYR A 226 6.81 10.39 2.27
C TYR A 226 7.98 10.46 3.24
N VAL A 227 9.15 10.89 2.76
CA VAL A 227 10.35 11.12 3.58
C VAL A 227 10.42 12.61 3.90
N PRO A 228 10.24 13.03 5.17
CA PRO A 228 10.34 14.44 5.54
C PRO A 228 11.73 14.99 5.27
N ALA A 229 11.81 16.11 4.53
CA ALA A 229 13.06 16.81 4.24
C ALA A 229 14.17 15.91 3.62
N ASP A 230 13.76 14.83 2.93
CA ASP A 230 14.66 13.81 2.37
C ASP A 230 15.59 13.14 3.43
N ASP A 231 15.21 13.19 4.72
CA ASP A 231 15.92 12.56 5.82
C ASP A 231 15.40 11.15 6.13
N LEU A 232 16.12 10.14 5.67
CA LEU A 232 15.82 8.72 5.94
C LEU A 232 16.02 8.33 7.41
N THR A 233 16.70 9.17 8.21
CA THR A 233 16.95 8.91 9.64
C THR A 233 15.85 9.43 10.55
N ASP A 234 14.86 10.14 9.99
CA ASP A 234 13.66 10.54 10.73
C ASP A 234 12.96 9.29 11.33
N PRO A 235 12.49 9.35 12.59
CA PRO A 235 11.86 8.19 13.24
C PRO A 235 10.68 7.56 12.49
N ALA A 236 9.90 8.34 11.73
CA ALA A 236 8.74 7.83 11.01
C ALA A 236 9.10 6.90 9.83
N PRO A 237 9.93 7.31 8.86
CA PRO A 237 10.43 6.40 7.83
C PRO A 237 11.29 5.29 8.44
N ALA A 238 12.16 5.58 9.42
CA ALA A 238 13.00 4.56 10.06
C ALA A 238 12.20 3.41 10.69
N THR A 239 11.11 3.74 11.40
CA THR A 239 10.22 2.71 11.98
C THR A 239 9.49 1.94 10.88
N SER A 240 9.06 2.62 9.82
CA SER A 240 8.37 1.97 8.69
C SER A 240 9.30 0.99 7.97
N PHE A 241 10.56 1.37 7.74
CA PHE A 241 11.58 0.55 7.06
C PHE A 241 11.79 -0.81 7.71
N ALA A 242 11.71 -0.90 9.05
CA ALA A 242 11.90 -2.15 9.75
C ALA A 242 10.89 -3.23 9.32
N HIS A 243 9.68 -2.82 8.91
CA HIS A 243 8.62 -3.72 8.49
C HIS A 243 8.62 -4.00 6.98
N LEU A 244 9.39 -3.29 6.15
CA LEU A 244 9.34 -3.48 4.69
C LEU A 244 10.20 -4.66 4.23
N ASP A 245 9.67 -5.42 3.27
CA ASP A 245 10.34 -6.53 2.60
C ASP A 245 11.01 -6.11 1.29
N ALA A 246 10.43 -5.12 0.62
CA ALA A 246 11.01 -4.50 -0.57
C ALA A 246 10.81 -2.99 -0.54
N THR A 247 11.75 -2.27 -1.15
CA THR A 247 11.65 -0.83 -1.37
C THR A 247 11.80 -0.56 -2.87
N THR A 248 10.88 0.23 -3.41
CA THR A 248 10.91 0.71 -4.79
C THR A 248 11.02 2.22 -4.74
N THR A 249 12.17 2.73 -5.16
CA THR A 249 12.46 4.17 -5.11
C THR A 249 12.28 4.77 -6.49
N LEU A 250 11.39 5.74 -6.61
CA LEU A 250 11.18 6.51 -7.83
C LEU A 250 12.03 7.78 -7.82
N ASN A 251 12.88 7.93 -8.83
CA ASN A 251 13.87 9.01 -8.92
C ASN A 251 13.45 10.04 -9.97
N ARG A 252 13.46 11.32 -9.59
CA ARG A 252 13.13 12.43 -10.49
C ARG A 252 14.09 12.53 -11.67
N ALA A 253 15.39 12.33 -11.45
CA ALA A 253 16.38 12.39 -12.52
C ALA A 253 16.09 11.35 -13.62
N ILE A 254 15.61 10.16 -13.25
CA ILE A 254 15.21 9.12 -14.21
C ILE A 254 13.95 9.55 -14.98
N SER A 255 12.96 10.15 -14.30
CA SER A 255 11.75 10.67 -14.95
C SER A 255 12.03 11.81 -15.93
N GLU A 256 13.01 12.68 -15.63
CA GLU A 256 13.44 13.80 -16.48
C GLU A 256 14.12 13.32 -17.79
N LEU A 257 14.67 12.10 -17.79
CA LEU A 257 15.17 11.43 -18.99
C LEU A 257 14.06 10.80 -19.83
N GLY A 258 12.80 10.85 -19.38
CA GLY A 258 11.65 10.26 -20.06
C GLY A 258 11.50 8.74 -19.85
N ILE A 259 12.19 8.16 -18.86
CA ILE A 259 12.12 6.73 -18.54
C ILE A 259 10.99 6.48 -17.54
N TYR A 260 9.99 5.66 -17.94
CA TYR A 260 8.86 5.27 -17.11
C TYR A 260 8.68 3.74 -17.08
N PRO A 261 8.41 3.13 -15.90
CA PRO A 261 8.34 3.77 -14.59
C PRO A 261 9.72 4.24 -14.10
N ALA A 262 9.75 5.36 -13.37
CA ALA A 262 10.98 6.05 -12.96
C ALA A 262 11.71 5.38 -11.77
N VAL A 263 11.74 4.04 -11.75
CA VAL A 263 12.34 3.24 -10.67
C VAL A 263 13.86 3.32 -10.75
N ASP A 264 14.48 3.63 -9.62
CA ASP A 264 15.92 3.63 -9.46
C ASP A 264 16.45 2.20 -9.30
N PRO A 265 17.24 1.69 -10.27
CA PRO A 265 17.68 0.30 -10.29
C PRO A 265 18.78 -0.02 -9.26
N LEU A 266 19.44 1.00 -8.71
CA LEU A 266 20.54 0.85 -7.75
C LEU A 266 20.09 1.06 -6.30
N VAL A 267 19.09 1.92 -6.09
CA VAL A 267 18.57 2.22 -4.75
C VAL A 267 17.43 1.27 -4.33
N SER A 268 16.65 0.77 -5.29
CA SER A 268 15.54 -0.17 -5.00
C SER A 268 16.10 -1.53 -4.57
N VAL A 269 15.58 -2.08 -3.48
CA VAL A 269 16.04 -3.37 -2.92
C VAL A 269 14.88 -4.29 -2.57
N SER A 270 15.15 -5.59 -2.52
CA SER A 270 14.19 -6.59 -2.07
C SER A 270 14.89 -7.68 -1.27
N ARG A 271 14.28 -8.09 -0.15
CA ARG A 271 14.76 -9.20 0.68
C ARG A 271 14.68 -10.55 -0.04
N VAL A 272 13.76 -10.69 -1.00
CA VAL A 272 13.60 -11.93 -1.77
C VAL A 272 14.52 -12.03 -2.98
N LEU A 273 15.30 -10.99 -3.31
CA LEU A 273 16.33 -11.07 -4.34
C LEU A 273 17.56 -11.84 -3.85
N THR A 274 17.38 -13.16 -3.68
CA THR A 274 18.42 -14.11 -3.29
C THR A 274 18.33 -15.36 -4.16
N PRO A 275 19.45 -16.06 -4.43
CA PRO A 275 19.43 -17.26 -5.27
C PRO A 275 18.50 -18.36 -4.76
N ALA A 276 18.26 -18.41 -3.44
CA ALA A 276 17.39 -19.40 -2.81
C ALA A 276 15.89 -19.19 -3.14
N VAL A 277 15.47 -17.95 -3.43
CA VAL A 277 14.06 -17.61 -3.70
C VAL A 277 13.81 -17.38 -5.19
N VAL A 278 14.62 -16.54 -5.85
CA VAL A 278 14.44 -16.22 -7.28
C VAL A 278 15.15 -17.20 -8.22
N GLY A 279 16.00 -18.09 -7.69
CA GLY A 279 16.87 -18.95 -8.48
C GLY A 279 18.17 -18.26 -8.92
N GLN A 280 19.17 -19.07 -9.27
CA GLN A 280 20.52 -18.60 -9.59
C GLN A 280 20.55 -17.71 -10.84
N GLU A 281 19.84 -18.11 -11.91
CA GLU A 281 19.83 -17.39 -13.18
C GLU A 281 19.25 -15.97 -13.05
N HIS A 282 18.11 -15.83 -12.37
CA HIS A 282 17.48 -14.53 -12.11
C HIS A 282 18.44 -13.67 -11.29
N TYR A 283 18.99 -14.20 -10.19
CA TYR A 283 19.89 -13.47 -9.32
C TYR A 283 21.14 -12.95 -10.06
N ASP A 284 21.82 -13.81 -10.82
CA ASP A 284 23.02 -13.43 -11.56
C ASP A 284 22.71 -12.40 -12.64
N THR A 285 21.57 -12.51 -13.31
CA THR A 285 21.11 -11.53 -14.29
C THR A 285 20.86 -10.18 -13.65
N ALA A 286 20.15 -10.14 -12.52
CA ALA A 286 19.88 -8.91 -11.78
C ALA A 286 21.17 -8.23 -11.30
N ARG A 287 22.12 -9.01 -10.76
CA ARG A 287 23.42 -8.48 -10.32
C ARG A 287 24.25 -7.91 -11.47
N ARG A 288 24.33 -8.60 -12.60
CA ARG A 288 25.03 -8.10 -13.79
C ARG A 288 24.43 -6.80 -14.31
N VAL A 289 23.11 -6.65 -14.27
CA VAL A 289 22.45 -5.39 -14.64
C VAL A 289 22.85 -4.26 -13.69
N GLN A 290 22.84 -4.50 -12.38
CA GLN A 290 23.27 -3.51 -11.39
C GLN A 290 24.75 -3.13 -11.55
N GLU A 291 25.64 -4.11 -11.74
CA GLU A 291 27.08 -3.89 -11.97
C GLU A 291 27.36 -3.08 -13.24
N THR A 292 26.55 -3.27 -14.29
CA THR A 292 26.72 -2.52 -15.55
C THR A 292 26.24 -1.06 -15.42
N LEU A 293 25.29 -0.80 -14.52
CA LEU A 293 24.74 0.53 -14.29
C LEU A 293 25.55 1.36 -13.27
N GLN A 294 26.40 0.71 -12.48
CA GLN A 294 27.20 1.31 -11.40
C GLN A 294 28.52 1.89 -11.89
#